data_AF-A0A662U3Y6-F1
#
_entry.id   AF-A0A662U3Y6-F1
#
_cell.length_a   1.000
_cell.length_b   1.000
_cell.length_c   1.000
_cell.angle_alpha   90.00
_cell.angle_beta   90.00
_cell.angle_gamma   90.00
#
_symmetry.space_group_name_H-M   'P 1'
#
loop_
_entity.id
_entity.type
_entity.pdbx_description
1 polymer ?
#
loop_
_entity_poly.entity_id
_entity_poly.type
_entity_poly.pdbx_seq_one_letter_code
_entity_poly.pdbx_strand_id
1 'polypeptide(L)'
;MTMAKPSGDDKLISSMAQMLLSGAKLLSTPCPKCGGLLYEVDGESVCPSCTSKAAAPQKTVEKEKSVVAETDLLGEGVEKLREVRENIIGCMLGLSRGLEGEQLHRIREVARTLAALGSALNRIDKSLGLKKEKAGDQTGKDSKDS
;
A
#
# COMPACT_ATOMS: atom_id res chain seq x y z
N MET A 1 -16.17 -5.64 43.26
CA MET A 1 -15.75 -6.19 41.96
C MET A 1 -15.23 -5.02 41.13
N THR A 2 -13.91 -4.86 41.02
CA THR A 2 -13.29 -3.76 40.27
C THR A 2 -13.38 -4.08 38.78
N MET A 3 -14.25 -3.38 38.05
CA MET A 3 -14.28 -3.49 36.59
C MET A 3 -13.01 -2.87 36.02
N ALA A 4 -12.30 -3.65 35.20
CA ALA A 4 -11.13 -3.20 34.46
C ALA A 4 -11.51 -2.02 33.56
N LYS A 5 -10.65 -1.00 33.52
CA LYS A 5 -10.83 0.19 32.69
C LYS A 5 -10.79 -0.26 31.22
N PRO A 6 -11.84 -0.01 30.41
CA PRO A 6 -11.90 -0.50 29.04
C PRO A 6 -10.83 0.19 28.19
N SER A 7 -10.09 -0.62 27.42
CA SER A 7 -9.16 -0.19 26.40
C SER A 7 -9.89 0.45 25.21
N GLY A 8 -9.16 1.06 24.28
CA GLY A 8 -9.75 1.83 23.16
C GLY A 8 -10.73 1.00 22.31
N ASP A 9 -10.43 -0.28 22.12
CA ASP A 9 -11.23 -1.20 21.31
C ASP A 9 -12.47 -1.70 22.05
N ASP A 10 -12.40 -1.85 23.38
CA ASP A 10 -13.53 -2.26 24.22
C ASP A 10 -14.69 -1.25 24.16
N LYS A 11 -14.37 0.04 24.00
CA LYS A 11 -15.38 1.10 23.86
C LYS A 11 -16.12 1.00 22.53
N LEU A 12 -15.43 0.64 21.45
CA LEU A 12 -16.06 0.44 20.14
C LEU A 12 -16.94 -0.81 20.15
N ILE A 13 -16.44 -1.91 20.74
CA ILE A 13 -17.20 -3.16 20.90
C ILE A 13 -18.46 -2.92 21.74
N SER A 14 -18.35 -2.19 22.86
CA SER A 14 -19.50 -1.86 23.69
C SER A 14 -20.53 -0.98 22.96
N SER A 15 -20.08 -0.04 22.13
CA SER A 15 -20.96 0.81 21.34
C SER A 15 -21.69 0.02 20.25
N MET A 16 -20.99 -0.87 19.54
CA MET A 16 -21.59 -1.78 18.56
C MET A 16 -22.63 -2.70 19.22
N ALA A 17 -22.32 -3.28 20.38
CA ALA A 17 -23.25 -4.11 21.14
C ALA A 17 -24.50 -3.34 21.57
N GLN A 18 -24.34 -2.09 22.01
CA GLN A 18 -25.47 -1.25 22.40
C GLN A 18 -26.40 -0.91 21.23
N MET A 19 -25.85 -0.64 20.04
CA MET A 19 -26.65 -0.41 18.83
C MET A 19 -27.48 -1.65 18.46
N LEU A 20 -26.88 -2.84 18.51
CA LEU A 20 -27.61 -4.08 18.25
C LEU A 20 -28.73 -4.31 19.28
N LEU A 21 -28.46 -4.03 20.56
CA LEU A 21 -29.46 -4.12 21.63
C LEU A 21 -30.59 -3.11 21.48
N SER A 22 -30.34 -1.94 20.88
CA SER A 22 -31.38 -0.95 20.57
C SER A 22 -32.14 -1.25 19.28
N GLY A 23 -31.92 -2.40 18.65
CA GLY A 23 -32.62 -2.82 17.44
C GLY A 23 -31.98 -2.36 16.13
N ALA A 24 -30.73 -1.89 16.17
CA ALA A 24 -30.01 -1.54 14.94
C ALA A 24 -29.77 -2.76 14.07
N LYS A 25 -29.87 -2.58 12.75
CA LYS A 25 -29.62 -3.63 11.76
C LYS A 25 -28.23 -3.48 11.16
N LEU A 26 -27.47 -4.58 11.09
CA LEU A 26 -26.20 -4.59 10.37
C LEU A 26 -26.46 -4.51 8.86
N LEU A 27 -25.83 -3.56 8.19
CA LEU A 27 -25.83 -3.47 6.73
C LEU A 27 -24.72 -4.35 6.15
N SER A 28 -24.98 -4.93 4.96
CA SER A 28 -24.01 -5.75 4.24
C SER A 28 -22.91 -4.93 3.55
N THR A 29 -23.11 -3.62 3.44
CA THR A 29 -22.15 -2.69 2.86
C THR A 29 -21.17 -2.19 3.93
N PRO A 30 -19.85 -2.25 3.68
CA PRO A 30 -18.87 -1.68 4.59
C PRO A 30 -18.86 -0.14 4.49
N CYS A 31 -18.41 0.53 5.54
CA CYS A 31 -18.28 1.98 5.58
C CYS A 31 -17.28 2.45 4.50
N PRO A 32 -17.65 3.38 3.60
CA PRO A 32 -16.77 3.84 2.53
C PRO A 32 -15.57 4.66 3.04
N LYS A 33 -15.61 5.15 4.29
CA LYS A 33 -14.54 5.96 4.89
C LYS A 33 -13.46 5.12 5.58
N CYS A 34 -13.84 4.02 6.22
CA CYS A 34 -12.91 3.24 7.07
C CYS A 34 -12.98 1.72 6.88
N GLY A 35 -13.90 1.21 6.05
CA GLY A 35 -14.11 -0.23 5.86
C GLY A 35 -14.79 -0.95 7.03
N GLY A 36 -15.15 -0.24 8.10
CA GLY A 36 -15.86 -0.81 9.26
C GLY A 36 -17.32 -1.18 8.97
N LEU A 37 -17.94 -1.90 9.90
CA LEU A 37 -19.35 -2.31 9.79
C LEU A 37 -20.30 -1.11 9.91
N LEU A 38 -21.30 -1.08 9.04
CA LEU A 38 -22.33 -0.04 9.00
C LEU A 38 -23.63 -0.58 9.61
N TYR A 39 -24.32 0.26 10.38
CA TYR A 39 -25.55 -0.10 11.07
C TYR A 39 -26.68 0.83 10.63
N GLU A 40 -27.90 0.34 10.57
CA GLU A 40 -29.11 1.12 10.35
C GLU A 40 -29.84 1.25 11.69
N VAL A 41 -29.96 2.48 12.19
CA VAL A 41 -30.66 2.84 13.43
C VAL A 41 -31.77 3.80 13.05
N ASP A 42 -33.03 3.45 13.30
CA ASP A 42 -34.18 4.31 12.99
C ASP A 42 -34.23 4.83 11.54
N GLY A 43 -33.74 4.03 10.58
CA GLY A 43 -33.66 4.37 9.15
C GLY A 43 -32.41 5.15 8.74
N GLU A 44 -31.51 5.47 9.67
CA GLU A 44 -30.26 6.19 9.39
C GLU A 44 -29.04 5.26 9.43
N SER A 45 -28.11 5.45 8.48
CA SER A 45 -26.86 4.68 8.43
C SER A 45 -25.77 5.27 9.32
N VAL A 46 -25.34 4.51 10.34
CA VAL A 46 -24.39 4.91 11.38
C VAL A 46 -23.15 4.01 11.36
N CYS A 47 -21.95 4.63 11.37
CA CYS A 47 -20.68 3.91 11.51
C CYS A 47 -20.03 4.26 12.87
N PRO A 48 -19.98 3.32 13.84
CA PRO A 48 -19.45 3.57 15.19
C PRO A 48 -17.99 4.05 15.18
N SER A 49 -17.17 3.54 14.25
CA SER A 49 -15.75 3.89 14.14
C SER A 49 -15.51 5.31 13.60
N CYS A 50 -16.44 5.83 12.79
CA CYS A 50 -16.35 7.19 12.24
C CYS A 50 -17.00 8.21 13.15
N THR A 51 -18.13 7.87 13.79
CA THR A 51 -18.85 8.76 14.70
C THR A 51 -18.10 8.96 16.02
N SER A 52 -17.19 8.04 16.40
CA SER A 52 -16.37 8.18 17.61
C SER A 52 -15.26 9.24 17.54
N LYS A 53 -15.13 10.00 16.44
CA LYS A 53 -14.03 10.98 16.26
C LYS A 53 -14.42 12.47 16.15
N ALA A 54 -15.69 12.87 16.15
CA ALA A 54 -16.01 14.29 16.24
C ALA A 54 -17.46 14.52 16.69
N ALA A 55 -17.61 15.23 17.81
CA ALA A 55 -18.84 15.94 18.12
C ALA A 55 -19.00 17.12 17.14
N ALA A 56 -19.99 17.06 16.26
CA ALA A 56 -20.66 18.22 15.67
C ALA A 56 -22.07 17.81 15.20
N PRO A 57 -23.14 18.57 15.55
CA PRO A 57 -24.53 18.15 15.36
C PRO A 57 -25.09 18.48 13.97
N GLN A 58 -25.89 17.52 13.47
CA GLN A 58 -27.08 17.53 12.61
C GLN A 58 -27.43 18.76 11.75
N LYS A 59 -27.83 18.50 10.49
CA LYS A 59 -29.14 18.95 9.96
C LYS A 59 -29.55 18.13 8.73
N THR A 60 -30.62 17.36 8.89
CA THR A 60 -31.54 16.96 7.83
C THR A 60 -32.17 18.23 7.22
N VAL A 61 -32.02 18.43 5.92
CA VAL A 61 -32.93 19.26 5.13
C VAL A 61 -33.14 18.54 3.79
N GLU A 62 -34.32 17.96 3.64
CA GLU A 62 -34.90 17.66 2.33
C GLU A 62 -34.96 18.97 1.53
N LYS A 63 -34.30 19.03 0.37
CA LYS A 63 -34.76 19.85 -0.75
C LYS A 63 -34.21 19.31 -2.06
N GLU A 64 -35.04 18.53 -2.72
CA GLU A 64 -35.03 18.39 -4.18
C GLU A 64 -35.08 19.79 -4.81
N LYS A 65 -33.92 20.34 -5.21
CA LYS A 65 -33.73 21.39 -6.25
C LYS A 65 -32.28 21.89 -6.26
N SER A 66 -31.32 21.05 -6.67
CA SER A 66 -30.02 21.56 -7.20
C SER A 66 -29.22 20.55 -8.02
N VAL A 67 -29.84 19.48 -8.54
CA VAL A 67 -29.11 18.39 -9.24
C VAL A 67 -28.43 18.83 -10.54
N VAL A 68 -28.70 20.04 -11.04
CA VAL A 68 -28.21 20.49 -12.36
C VAL A 68 -26.96 21.38 -12.30
N ALA A 69 -26.53 21.84 -11.12
CA ALA A 69 -25.32 22.69 -11.00
C ALA A 69 -24.14 21.98 -10.32
N GLU A 70 -24.38 20.87 -9.62
CA GLU A 70 -23.36 20.12 -8.89
C GLU A 70 -22.64 19.09 -9.78
N THR A 71 -23.26 18.70 -10.89
CA THR A 71 -22.69 17.75 -11.88
C THR A 71 -21.51 18.33 -12.66
N ASP A 72 -21.50 19.64 -12.93
CA ASP A 72 -20.45 20.28 -13.73
C ASP A 72 -19.15 20.50 -12.94
N LEU A 73 -19.25 20.82 -11.65
CA LEU A 73 -18.09 20.95 -10.75
C LEU A 73 -17.47 19.58 -10.44
N LEU A 74 -18.29 18.53 -10.35
CA LEU A 74 -17.82 17.16 -10.21
C LEU A 74 -17.12 16.68 -11.50
N GLY A 75 -17.63 17.02 -12.68
CA GLY A 75 -17.02 16.68 -13.97
C GLY A 75 -15.63 17.30 -14.15
N GLU A 76 -15.48 18.60 -13.85
CA GLU A 76 -14.20 19.29 -13.99
C GLU A 76 -13.15 18.78 -12.99
N GLY A 77 -13.57 18.42 -11.77
CA GLY A 77 -12.71 17.75 -10.79
C GLY A 77 -12.27 16.36 -11.23
N VAL A 78 -13.19 15.57 -11.80
CA VAL A 78 -12.91 14.21 -12.32
C VAL A 78 -11.95 14.24 -13.50
N GLU A 79 -12.08 15.20 -14.42
CA GLU A 79 -11.14 15.34 -15.54
C GLU A 79 -9.74 15.78 -15.08
N LYS A 80 -9.63 16.70 -14.12
CA LYS A 80 -8.33 17.05 -13.51
C LYS A 80 -7.69 15.85 -12.80
N LEU A 81 -8.49 15.06 -12.08
CA LEU A 81 -8.01 13.81 -11.46
C LEU A 81 -7.57 12.79 -12.51
N ARG A 82 -8.28 12.71 -13.64
CA ARG A 82 -7.91 11.83 -14.75
C ARG A 82 -6.59 12.24 -15.38
N GLU A 83 -6.39 13.53 -15.63
CA GLU A 83 -5.13 14.09 -16.14
C GLU A 83 -3.97 13.82 -15.19
N VAL A 84 -4.15 14.06 -13.89
CA VAL A 84 -3.15 13.73 -12.86
C VAL A 84 -2.85 12.23 -12.84
N ARG A 85 -3.87 11.37 -12.95
CA ARG A 85 -3.70 9.92 -13.03
C ARG A 85 -2.89 9.50 -14.26
N GLU A 86 -3.21 10.04 -15.43
CA GLU A 86 -2.49 9.74 -16.68
C GLU A 86 -1.03 10.19 -16.60
N ASN A 87 -0.77 11.38 -16.03
CA ASN A 87 0.59 11.88 -15.80
C ASN A 87 1.39 11.02 -14.83
N ILE A 88 0.78 10.60 -13.71
CA ILE A 88 1.45 9.70 -12.75
C ILE A 88 1.79 8.36 -13.41
N ILE A 89 0.87 7.79 -14.18
CA ILE A 89 1.12 6.54 -14.92
C ILE A 89 2.28 6.72 -15.89
N GLY A 90 2.30 7.82 -16.66
CA GLY A 90 3.39 8.16 -17.57
C GLY A 90 4.74 8.27 -16.86
N CYS A 91 4.80 8.99 -15.74
CA CYS A 91 6.01 9.13 -14.92
C CYS A 91 6.50 7.78 -14.38
N MET A 92 5.59 6.95 -13.86
CA MET A 92 5.92 5.62 -13.34
C MET A 92 6.51 4.73 -14.44
N LEU A 93 5.88 4.68 -15.63
CA LEU A 93 6.37 3.91 -16.76
C LEU A 93 7.73 4.41 -17.27
N GLY A 94 7.93 5.74 -17.30
CA GLY A 94 9.21 6.36 -17.66
C GLY A 94 10.33 6.01 -16.68
N LEU A 95 10.06 6.11 -15.38
CA LEU A 95 11.00 5.75 -14.32
C LEU A 95 11.38 4.26 -14.38
N SER A 96 10.41 3.37 -14.52
CA SER A 96 10.66 1.93 -14.66
C SER A 96 11.57 1.63 -15.86
N ARG A 97 11.30 2.24 -17.02
CA ARG A 97 12.14 2.07 -18.22
C ARG A 97 13.55 2.64 -18.05
N GLY A 98 13.68 3.82 -17.42
CA GLY A 98 14.99 4.44 -17.18
C GLY A 98 15.85 3.63 -16.22
N LEU A 99 15.24 3.09 -15.15
CA LEU A 99 15.89 2.23 -14.17
C LEU A 99 16.32 0.89 -14.78
N GLU A 100 15.54 0.30 -15.68
CA GLU A 100 15.91 -0.93 -16.38
C GLU A 100 16.97 -0.70 -17.45
N GLY A 101 16.91 0.39 -18.22
CA GLY A 101 17.79 0.63 -19.36
C GLY A 101 19.20 1.12 -18.97
N GLU A 102 19.27 2.29 -18.33
CA GLU A 102 20.54 2.99 -18.12
C GLU A 102 21.40 2.34 -17.05
N GLN A 103 20.77 1.87 -15.96
CA GLN A 103 21.50 1.22 -14.87
C GLN A 103 22.02 -0.16 -15.30
N LEU A 104 21.23 -0.95 -16.03
CA LEU A 104 21.71 -2.24 -16.54
C LEU A 104 22.82 -2.07 -17.57
N HIS A 105 22.76 -1.05 -18.42
CA HIS A 105 23.85 -0.78 -19.38
C HIS A 105 25.15 -0.45 -18.65
N ARG A 106 25.12 0.49 -17.69
CA ARG A 106 26.30 0.88 -16.90
C ARG A 106 26.86 -0.29 -16.08
N ILE A 107 26.00 -1.05 -15.41
CA ILE A 107 26.40 -2.23 -14.63
C ILE A 107 27.05 -3.28 -15.54
N ARG A 108 26.47 -3.54 -16.72
CA ARG A 108 27.04 -4.49 -17.69
C ARG A 108 28.38 -4.03 -18.23
N GLU A 109 28.53 -2.74 -18.49
CA GLU A 109 29.78 -2.16 -18.98
C GLU A 109 30.89 -2.24 -17.92
N VAL A 110 30.60 -1.87 -16.68
CA VAL A 110 31.50 -2.06 -15.54
C VAL A 110 31.84 -3.53 -15.33
N ALA A 111 30.88 -4.44 -15.45
CA ALA A 111 31.14 -5.88 -15.33
C ALA A 111 32.10 -6.39 -16.43
N ARG A 112 31.98 -5.90 -17.66
CA ARG A 112 32.91 -6.25 -18.76
C ARG A 112 34.32 -5.73 -18.49
N THR A 113 34.46 -4.48 -18.04
CA THR A 113 35.79 -3.92 -17.74
C THR A 113 36.44 -4.65 -16.57
N LEU A 114 35.68 -4.98 -15.52
CA LEU A 114 36.14 -5.80 -14.41
C LEU A 114 36.55 -7.21 -14.85
N ALA A 115 35.79 -7.85 -15.74
CA ALA A 115 36.14 -9.18 -16.27
C ALA A 115 37.43 -9.13 -17.13
N ALA A 116 37.60 -8.08 -17.94
CA ALA A 116 38.80 -7.87 -18.73
C ALA A 116 40.03 -7.62 -17.84
N LEU A 117 39.90 -6.78 -16.81
CA LEU A 117 40.94 -6.54 -15.82
C LEU A 117 41.28 -7.81 -15.03
N GLY A 118 40.28 -8.57 -14.58
CA GLY A 118 40.50 -9.85 -13.92
C GLY A 118 41.24 -10.85 -14.82
N SER A 119 40.92 -10.89 -16.11
CA SER A 119 41.62 -11.72 -17.08
C SER A 119 43.07 -11.27 -17.30
N ALA A 120 43.32 -9.96 -17.36
CA ALA A 120 44.67 -9.41 -17.45
C ALA A 120 45.50 -9.71 -16.20
N LEU A 121 44.92 -9.53 -15.01
CA LEU A 121 45.56 -9.86 -13.74
C LEU A 121 45.86 -11.36 -13.64
N ASN A 122 44.95 -12.23 -14.10
CA ASN A 122 45.18 -13.68 -14.13
C ASN A 122 46.31 -14.08 -15.10
N ARG A 123 46.46 -13.38 -16.23
CA ARG A 123 47.60 -13.59 -17.15
C ARG A 123 48.92 -13.16 -16.50
N ILE A 124 48.91 -12.02 -15.80
CA ILE A 124 50.07 -11.53 -15.06
C ILE A 124 50.44 -12.50 -13.94
N ASP A 125 49.48 -12.95 -13.12
CA ASP A 125 49.68 -13.93 -12.05
C ASP A 125 50.30 -15.24 -12.55
N LYS A 126 49.79 -15.79 -13.66
CA LYS A 126 50.37 -16.96 -14.34
C LYS A 126 51.80 -16.70 -14.84
N SER A 127 52.08 -15.52 -15.38
CA SER A 127 53.40 -15.14 -15.88
C SER A 127 54.43 -14.90 -14.77
N LEU A 128 53.96 -14.49 -13.58
CA LEU A 128 54.78 -14.26 -12.39
C LEU A 128 54.98 -15.55 -11.54
N GLY A 129 54.37 -16.67 -11.93
CA GLY A 129 54.60 -17.96 -11.29
C GLY A 129 54.06 -18.06 -9.85
N LEU A 130 53.11 -17.21 -9.46
CA LEU A 130 52.47 -17.26 -8.16
C LEU A 130 51.51 -18.46 -8.08
N LYS A 131 52.06 -19.65 -7.81
CA LYS A 131 51.26 -20.80 -7.38
C LYS A 131 50.54 -20.42 -6.09
N LYS A 132 49.27 -20.00 -6.17
CA LYS A 132 48.41 -20.05 -4.99
C LYS A 132 48.17 -21.53 -4.68
N GLU A 133 48.63 -21.93 -3.50
CA GLU A 133 48.21 -23.16 -2.85
C GLU A 133 46.69 -23.28 -2.93
N LYS A 134 46.23 -24.50 -3.21
CA LYS A 134 44.82 -24.86 -3.23
C LYS A 134 44.25 -24.62 -1.83
N ALA A 135 43.54 -23.53 -1.63
CA ALA A 135 42.53 -23.47 -0.57
C ALA A 135 41.33 -24.28 -1.07
N GLY A 136 41.29 -25.54 -0.67
CA GLY A 136 40.08 -26.33 -0.77
C GLY A 136 39.01 -25.74 0.13
N ASP A 137 37.80 -25.66 -0.39
CA ASP A 137 36.64 -26.03 0.42
C ASP A 137 35.58 -26.61 -0.53
N GLN A 138 35.50 -27.94 -0.51
CA GLN A 138 34.29 -28.67 -0.87
C GLN A 138 33.54 -28.86 0.44
N THR A 139 32.34 -28.30 0.57
CA THR A 139 31.15 -28.85 1.27
C THR A 139 30.09 -27.74 1.41
N GLY A 140 28.79 -27.90 1.21
CA GLY A 140 27.94 -29.01 0.80
C GLY A 140 26.90 -28.50 -0.23
N LYS A 141 26.48 -29.30 -1.21
CA LYS A 141 25.47 -30.35 -1.10
C LYS A 141 24.21 -29.90 -0.35
N ASP A 142 23.22 -29.56 -1.16
CA ASP A 142 21.90 -30.20 -1.17
C ASP A 142 21.24 -30.47 0.19
N SER A 143 20.28 -29.63 0.55
CA SER A 143 19.10 -30.07 1.30
C SER A 143 17.86 -29.59 0.57
N LYS A 144 17.38 -30.44 -0.34
CA LYS A 144 16.07 -30.38 -0.97
C LYS A 144 15.33 -31.68 -0.61
N ASP A 145 14.11 -31.51 -0.09
CA ASP A 145 13.01 -32.49 0.06
C ASP A 145 13.24 -33.74 0.95
N SER A 146 12.59 -33.76 2.12
CA SER A 146 11.53 -34.73 2.50
C SER A 146 11.05 -34.52 3.93
#